data_AF-A0A1S8B2R3-F1
#
_entry.id   AF-A0A1S8B2R3-F1
#
_cell.length_a   1.000
_cell.length_b   1.000
_cell.length_c   1.000
_cell.angle_alpha   90.00
_cell.angle_beta   90.00
_cell.angle_gamma   90.00
#
_symmetry.space_group_name_H-M   'P 1'
#
loop_
_entity.id
_entity.type
_entity.pdbx_description
1 polymer ?
#
loop_
_entity_poly.entity_id
_entity_poly.type
_entity_poly.pdbx_seq_one_letter_code
_entity_poly.pdbx_strand_id
1 'polypeptide(L)'
;MSTHADIALQHVYRDPESSYRTHHGRSASESKPFIPEDDTDRLLPAHADELAKPRSTFAEKWVPKALQPQWNRLSRHLPQGWHLGASLGVVMSFTVLVVNIMVAAFSYTVIRDKGGDFVSAPISTGNCADIESMGRWIHLAINAASTLLLGASNYAMQILCAPSRKAVDEAHQKGSWLDIGVLSIRNLASIRGKKLVLWLALGLSSIPLHLFYNSTFFVSTRNHHYDVYVANEQFAEGAEFDDFIGKYDQSPYYANYPLLDLPSGTDPHVVQSNISSNKGYFERLEKDDCIKNYSRVVLPDRRNVILVTKTKPADNPALHEIVAYNSTALPQPDGISCNGSTTGHILTSELGPVTCATNSSLYGIAHYAQPVVGLRSPYYRNWYYWICSQQGYYYDDDRLVDEYDGNAMNVTMPDFMKPPNELCSDGLWEDYVNSSTWSVYGFEVDYCLSEKLPGQCSLNVTVSLLLVVIVFNLIKLVAIISTISMIRDNPLITIGDAVASFIQEEDVTTRGMCLLSRDDVVQQTKQKSLLSHFKRGSTASRGGFQPLSPRPFEPSIRRYHHAASKSRWITALAL
;
A
#
# COMPACT_ATOMS: atom_id res chain seq x y z
N MET A 1 26.81 62.12 24.70
CA MET A 1 27.95 62.51 23.83
C MET A 1 27.44 62.36 22.40
N SER A 2 26.99 63.45 21.79
CA SER A 2 27.77 64.37 20.93
C SER A 2 28.07 63.73 19.56
N THR A 3 27.79 64.33 18.40
CA THR A 3 27.41 65.73 18.05
C THR A 3 26.81 65.71 16.62
N HIS A 4 25.85 66.61 16.27
CA HIS A 4 25.94 67.70 15.25
C HIS A 4 26.78 67.40 13.97
N ALA A 5 26.49 67.87 12.75
CA ALA A 5 25.70 69.01 12.22
C ALA A 5 25.56 68.85 10.66
N ASP A 6 24.85 69.63 9.82
CA ASP A 6 23.67 70.51 9.93
C ASP A 6 23.25 71.03 8.49
N ILE A 7 22.09 71.72 8.35
CA ILE A 7 21.76 72.72 7.26
C ILE A 7 21.58 72.15 5.80
N ALA A 8 20.70 72.63 4.89
CA ALA A 8 19.99 73.91 4.71
C ALA A 8 18.55 73.83 4.14
N LEU A 9 17.83 74.97 4.20
CA LEU A 9 16.52 75.26 3.57
C LEU A 9 16.68 75.98 2.21
N GLN A 10 15.67 75.92 1.31
CA GLN A 10 14.80 77.08 0.97
C GLN A 10 13.74 76.81 -0.14
N HIS A 11 12.63 77.58 -0.06
CA HIS A 11 11.51 77.66 -1.01
C HIS A 11 11.82 78.58 -2.22
N VAL A 12 11.11 78.39 -3.35
CA VAL A 12 10.44 79.48 -4.13
C VAL A 12 9.16 78.93 -4.79
N TYR A 13 8.14 79.79 -4.95
CA TYR A 13 6.78 79.54 -5.49
C TYR A 13 6.57 80.37 -6.77
N ARG A 14 5.79 79.91 -7.78
CA ARG A 14 5.07 80.79 -8.73
C ARG A 14 4.09 80.07 -9.68
N ASP A 15 2.86 80.57 -9.74
CA ASP A 15 1.88 80.37 -10.83
C ASP A 15 2.14 81.32 -12.03
N PRO A 16 1.34 81.21 -13.10
CA PRO A 16 0.39 82.31 -13.36
C PRO A 16 -1.02 81.91 -13.87
N GLU A 17 -1.98 82.82 -13.67
CA GLU A 17 -3.41 82.73 -14.08
C GLU A 17 -3.73 83.25 -15.52
N SER A 18 -5.03 83.20 -15.87
CA SER A 18 -5.81 84.02 -16.85
C SER A 18 -6.20 83.31 -18.17
N SER A 19 -7.35 83.54 -18.83
CA SER A 19 -8.52 84.42 -18.57
C SER A 19 -9.83 83.96 -19.27
N TYR A 20 -10.98 84.33 -18.68
CA TYR A 20 -12.37 84.38 -19.20
C TYR A 20 -12.68 84.36 -20.72
N ARG A 21 -13.77 83.66 -21.09
CA ARG A 21 -14.99 84.26 -21.72
C ARG A 21 -16.21 83.33 -21.74
N THR A 22 -17.41 83.92 -21.64
CA THR A 22 -18.73 83.26 -21.72
C THR A 22 -19.51 83.75 -22.95
N HIS A 23 -20.43 82.94 -23.50
CA HIS A 23 -21.68 83.41 -24.15
C HIS A 23 -22.70 82.27 -24.36
N HIS A 24 -23.99 82.62 -24.34
CA HIS A 24 -25.15 81.72 -24.46
C HIS A 24 -25.53 81.36 -25.91
N GLY A 25 -26.17 80.19 -26.10
CA GLY A 25 -26.98 79.88 -27.28
C GLY A 25 -27.83 78.61 -27.11
N ARG A 26 -29.14 78.70 -27.29
CA ARG A 26 -30.07 77.54 -27.37
C ARG A 26 -30.19 77.07 -28.82
N SER A 27 -30.17 75.76 -29.06
CA SER A 27 -31.20 75.07 -29.87
C SER A 27 -31.07 73.54 -29.72
N ALA A 28 -32.16 72.81 -29.92
CA ALA A 28 -32.18 71.35 -29.96
C ALA A 28 -32.28 70.88 -31.42
N SER A 29 -31.46 69.90 -31.80
CA SER A 29 -31.64 69.09 -33.01
C SER A 29 -30.87 67.78 -32.86
N GLU A 30 -31.46 66.68 -33.33
CA GLU A 30 -30.86 65.34 -33.25
C GLU A 30 -29.65 65.22 -34.19
N SER A 31 -28.56 64.64 -33.71
CA SER A 31 -27.49 64.13 -34.59
C SER A 31 -26.80 62.91 -33.99
N LYS A 32 -26.49 61.95 -34.87
CA LYS A 32 -25.75 60.72 -34.54
C LYS A 32 -24.34 61.07 -34.03
N PRO A 33 -23.72 60.23 -33.17
CA PRO A 33 -22.30 60.35 -32.86
C PRO A 33 -21.46 60.26 -34.13
N PHE A 34 -20.72 61.33 -34.36
CA PHE A 34 -19.72 61.52 -35.40
C PHE A 34 -18.53 60.56 -35.16
N ILE A 35 -18.14 59.79 -36.18
CA ILE A 35 -16.86 59.06 -36.19
C ILE A 35 -15.84 60.03 -36.81
N PRO A 36 -14.79 60.45 -36.10
CA PRO A 36 -13.66 61.14 -36.73
C PRO A 36 -12.88 60.13 -37.58
N GLU A 37 -12.71 60.42 -38.86
CA GLU A 37 -11.61 59.84 -39.64
C GLU A 37 -10.31 60.50 -39.15
N ASP A 38 -9.36 59.70 -38.67
CA ASP A 38 -8.08 60.18 -38.16
C ASP A 38 -6.99 60.00 -39.23
N ASP A 39 -6.57 61.13 -39.82
CA ASP A 39 -5.46 61.23 -40.77
C ASP A 39 -4.15 60.80 -40.09
N THR A 40 -3.84 59.50 -40.17
CA THR A 40 -2.59 58.91 -39.65
C THR A 40 -1.56 58.65 -40.75
N ASP A 41 -1.64 59.39 -41.85
CA ASP A 41 -0.69 59.34 -42.97
C ASP A 41 0.46 60.34 -42.79
N ARG A 42 1.26 60.16 -41.72
CA ARG A 42 2.67 60.62 -41.53
C ARG A 42 3.15 60.40 -40.09
N LEU A 43 3.76 59.24 -39.82
CA LEU A 43 4.91 59.05 -38.91
C LEU A 43 5.26 57.56 -38.86
N LEU A 44 5.91 57.05 -39.91
CA LEU A 44 6.54 55.72 -39.89
C LEU A 44 8.01 55.88 -39.47
N PRO A 45 8.44 55.39 -38.30
CA PRO A 45 9.85 55.18 -38.02
C PRO A 45 10.36 54.00 -38.87
N ALA A 46 11.56 54.12 -39.44
CA ALA A 46 12.18 53.11 -40.30
C ALA A 46 12.71 51.86 -39.53
N HIS A 47 11.93 51.33 -38.59
CA HIS A 47 12.27 50.19 -37.73
C HIS A 47 11.22 49.06 -37.75
N ALA A 48 10.25 49.10 -38.67
CA ALA A 48 9.18 48.10 -38.77
C ALA A 48 9.70 46.65 -39.00
N ASP A 49 10.85 46.49 -39.66
CA ASP A 49 11.40 45.18 -40.01
C ASP A 49 12.05 44.40 -38.84
N GLU A 50 12.24 45.01 -37.67
CA GLU A 50 12.75 44.27 -36.49
C GLU A 50 11.66 43.69 -35.58
N LEU A 51 10.39 44.10 -35.72
CA LEU A 51 9.29 43.54 -34.91
C LEU A 51 8.76 42.18 -35.41
N ALA A 52 9.22 41.69 -36.56
CA ALA A 52 8.74 40.46 -37.19
C ALA A 52 9.57 39.19 -36.86
N LYS A 53 10.50 39.23 -35.90
CA LYS A 53 11.13 38.00 -35.39
C LYS A 53 10.12 37.23 -34.52
N PRO A 54 9.77 35.96 -34.85
CA PRO A 54 8.84 35.20 -34.03
C PRO A 54 9.40 35.06 -32.61
N ARG A 55 8.65 35.56 -31.64
CA ARG A 55 9.05 35.60 -30.23
C ARG A 55 9.31 34.16 -29.77
N SER A 56 10.57 33.84 -29.44
CA SER A 56 11.01 32.48 -29.18
C SER A 56 10.09 31.78 -28.17
N THR A 57 9.72 30.54 -28.50
CA THR A 57 8.78 29.79 -27.65
C THR A 57 9.44 29.52 -26.30
N PHE A 58 8.67 29.51 -25.22
CA PHE A 58 9.20 29.33 -23.85
C PHE A 58 10.08 28.07 -23.70
N ALA A 59 9.82 27.03 -24.49
CA ALA A 59 10.60 25.80 -24.56
C ALA A 59 12.03 25.99 -25.11
N GLU A 60 12.25 26.89 -26.07
CA GLU A 60 13.59 27.14 -26.66
C GLU A 60 14.60 27.70 -25.65
N LYS A 61 14.13 28.18 -24.49
CA LYS A 61 14.98 28.73 -23.43
C LYS A 61 15.57 27.67 -22.49
N TRP A 62 15.00 26.46 -22.46
CA TRP A 62 15.36 25.38 -21.53
C TRP A 62 15.96 24.15 -22.22
N VAL A 63 15.76 23.98 -23.53
CA VAL A 63 16.37 22.88 -24.30
C VAL A 63 17.82 23.24 -24.66
N PRO A 64 18.82 22.39 -24.34
CA PRO A 64 20.21 22.62 -24.76
C PRO A 64 20.33 22.77 -26.28
N LYS A 65 21.17 23.71 -26.75
CA LYS A 65 21.33 24.02 -28.19
C LYS A 65 21.64 22.78 -29.06
N ALA A 66 22.33 21.79 -28.52
CA ALA A 66 22.62 20.52 -29.19
C ALA A 66 21.38 19.65 -29.45
N LEU A 67 20.35 19.72 -28.60
CA LEU A 67 19.11 18.96 -28.70
C LEU A 67 17.99 19.74 -29.42
N GLN A 68 18.16 21.05 -29.58
CA GLN A 68 17.21 21.95 -30.24
C GLN A 68 16.74 21.47 -31.65
N PRO A 69 17.61 20.91 -32.52
CA PRO A 69 17.18 20.36 -33.81
C PRO A 69 16.25 19.13 -33.68
N GLN A 70 16.47 18.29 -32.67
CA GLN A 70 15.65 17.11 -32.39
C GLN A 70 14.32 17.52 -31.75
N TRP A 71 14.38 18.43 -30.77
CA TRP A 71 13.20 19.05 -30.16
C TRP A 71 12.29 19.71 -31.18
N ASN A 72 12.85 20.49 -32.13
CA ASN A 72 12.09 21.18 -33.16
C ASN A 72 11.49 20.25 -34.24
N ARG A 73 11.95 18.99 -34.33
CA ARG A 73 11.28 17.94 -35.11
C ARG A 73 10.15 17.31 -34.30
N LEU A 74 10.42 16.93 -33.05
CA LEU A 74 9.46 16.29 -32.16
C LEU A 74 8.25 17.18 -31.86
N SER A 75 8.48 18.47 -31.55
CA SER A 75 7.44 19.43 -31.17
C SER A 75 6.39 19.69 -32.26
N ARG A 76 6.73 19.47 -33.54
CA ARG A 76 5.79 19.56 -34.67
C ARG A 76 4.78 18.41 -34.71
N HIS A 77 5.09 17.27 -34.10
CA HIS A 77 4.23 16.09 -34.04
C HIS A 77 3.50 15.95 -32.70
N LEU A 78 3.85 16.76 -31.69
CA LEU A 78 3.17 16.75 -30.40
C LEU A 78 1.82 17.50 -30.48
N PRO A 79 0.76 16.99 -29.86
CA PRO A 79 -0.49 17.74 -29.69
C PRO A 79 -0.24 19.07 -28.97
N GLN A 80 -1.06 20.08 -29.26
CA GLN A 80 -0.95 21.41 -28.63
C GLN A 80 -1.92 21.56 -27.45
N GLY A 81 -1.56 22.44 -26.51
CA GLY A 81 -2.37 22.75 -25.34
C GLY A 81 -2.70 21.52 -24.49
N TRP A 82 -3.95 21.41 -24.07
CA TRP A 82 -4.40 20.37 -23.14
C TRP A 82 -4.41 18.96 -23.72
N HIS A 83 -4.48 18.83 -25.05
CA HIS A 83 -4.41 17.54 -25.72
C HIS A 83 -3.07 16.83 -25.43
N LEU A 84 -1.97 17.57 -25.23
CA LEU A 84 -0.67 16.97 -24.90
C LEU A 84 -0.72 16.21 -23.58
N GLY A 85 -1.17 16.87 -22.51
CA GLY A 85 -1.27 16.24 -21.18
C GLY A 85 -2.27 15.08 -21.16
N ALA A 86 -3.37 15.21 -21.90
CA ALA A 86 -4.36 14.15 -22.01
C ALA A 86 -3.81 12.93 -22.78
N SER A 87 -3.11 13.15 -23.90
CA SER A 87 -2.44 12.10 -24.67
C SER A 87 -1.35 11.38 -23.87
N LEU A 88 -0.54 12.11 -23.08
CA LEU A 88 0.42 11.50 -22.16
C LEU A 88 -0.29 10.61 -21.12
N GLY A 89 -1.43 11.06 -20.57
CA GLY A 89 -2.28 10.27 -19.69
C GLY A 89 -2.85 9.00 -20.32
N VAL A 90 -3.23 9.04 -21.60
CA VAL A 90 -3.64 7.85 -22.38
C VAL A 90 -2.49 6.87 -22.55
N VAL A 91 -1.32 7.34 -23.05
CA VAL A 91 -0.15 6.48 -23.27
C VAL A 91 0.29 5.80 -21.97
N MET A 92 0.37 6.56 -20.89
CA MET A 92 0.69 6.05 -19.55
C MET A 92 -0.32 5.01 -19.06
N SER A 93 -1.62 5.29 -19.17
CA SER A 93 -2.67 4.36 -18.75
C SER A 93 -2.68 3.08 -19.58
N PHE A 94 -2.45 3.19 -20.90
CA PHE A 94 -2.33 2.05 -21.80
C PHE A 94 -1.09 1.20 -21.48
N THR A 95 0.07 1.81 -21.22
CA THR A 95 1.30 1.07 -20.87
C THR A 95 1.12 0.28 -19.58
N VAL A 96 0.55 0.88 -18.52
CA VAL A 96 0.28 0.17 -17.26
C VAL A 96 -0.74 -0.96 -17.47
N LEU A 97 -1.78 -0.74 -18.28
CA LEU A 97 -2.77 -1.76 -18.61
C LEU A 97 -2.13 -2.97 -19.30
N VAL A 98 -1.29 -2.73 -20.31
CA VAL A 98 -0.57 -3.78 -21.04
C VAL A 98 0.37 -4.54 -20.11
N VAL A 99 1.17 -3.86 -19.28
CA VAL A 99 2.06 -4.53 -18.31
C VAL A 99 1.27 -5.42 -17.35
N ASN A 100 0.16 -4.92 -16.79
CA ASN A 100 -0.66 -5.71 -15.87
C ASN A 100 -1.33 -6.91 -16.57
N ILE A 101 -1.79 -6.77 -17.82
CA ILE A 101 -2.32 -7.89 -18.62
C ILE A 101 -1.24 -8.93 -18.90
N MET A 102 -0.01 -8.51 -19.25
CA MET A 102 1.11 -9.42 -19.49
C MET A 102 1.50 -10.19 -18.22
N VAL A 103 1.53 -9.53 -17.06
CA VAL A 103 1.75 -10.18 -15.75
C VAL A 103 0.61 -11.15 -15.44
N ALA A 104 -0.66 -10.77 -15.64
CA ALA A 104 -1.80 -11.64 -15.38
C ALA A 104 -1.80 -12.89 -16.28
N ALA A 105 -1.46 -12.73 -17.56
CA ALA A 105 -1.32 -13.84 -18.51
C ALA A 105 -0.17 -14.79 -18.09
N PHE A 106 0.99 -14.25 -17.71
CA PHE A 106 2.11 -15.04 -17.19
C PHE A 106 1.73 -15.81 -15.92
N SER A 107 1.16 -15.12 -14.91
CA SER A 107 0.68 -15.74 -13.67
C SER A 107 -0.35 -16.85 -13.92
N TYR A 108 -1.25 -16.67 -14.90
CA TYR A 108 -2.21 -17.70 -15.29
C TYR A 108 -1.52 -18.94 -15.88
N THR A 109 -0.48 -18.79 -16.72
CA THR A 109 0.30 -19.94 -17.20
C THR A 109 0.99 -20.68 -16.06
N VAL A 110 1.57 -19.97 -15.09
CA VAL A 110 2.21 -20.57 -13.91
C VAL A 110 1.22 -21.34 -13.02
N ILE A 111 0.02 -20.81 -12.79
CA ILE A 111 -1.03 -21.49 -12.02
C ILE A 111 -1.46 -22.78 -12.72
N ARG A 112 -1.77 -22.70 -14.02
CA ARG A 112 -2.23 -23.84 -14.82
C ARG A 112 -1.21 -24.98 -14.83
N ASP A 113 0.07 -24.66 -15.02
CA ASP A 113 1.12 -25.66 -15.19
C ASP A 113 1.56 -26.28 -13.85
N LYS A 114 1.22 -25.66 -12.70
CA LYS A 114 1.53 -26.16 -11.35
C LYS A 114 0.31 -26.67 -10.56
N GLY A 115 -0.90 -26.64 -11.14
CA GLY A 115 -2.12 -27.12 -10.48
C GLY A 115 -2.55 -26.32 -9.24
N GLY A 116 -2.15 -25.04 -9.15
CA GLY A 116 -2.45 -24.19 -7.99
C GLY A 116 -3.86 -23.60 -8.00
N ASP A 117 -4.31 -23.12 -6.84
CA ASP A 117 -5.53 -22.33 -6.72
C ASP A 117 -5.45 -21.01 -7.48
N PHE A 118 -6.59 -20.50 -7.95
CA PHE A 118 -6.70 -19.26 -8.75
C PHE A 118 -6.32 -17.98 -7.98
N VAL A 119 -5.89 -18.09 -6.71
CA VAL A 119 -5.69 -16.97 -5.79
C VAL A 119 -4.31 -16.34 -5.96
N SER A 120 -3.23 -17.14 -5.98
CA SER A 120 -1.85 -16.63 -5.99
C SER A 120 -0.92 -17.45 -6.90
N ALA A 121 -0.05 -16.75 -7.62
CA ALA A 121 0.95 -17.34 -8.51
C ALA A 121 2.38 -17.01 -8.02
N PRO A 122 3.25 -18.01 -7.75
CA PRO A 122 4.66 -17.77 -7.43
C PRO A 122 5.43 -17.46 -8.72
N ILE A 123 5.72 -16.18 -8.95
CA ILE A 123 6.41 -15.66 -10.16
C ILE A 123 7.91 -15.96 -10.12
N SER A 124 8.52 -15.89 -8.93
CA SER A 124 9.93 -16.19 -8.73
C SER A 124 10.16 -16.80 -7.35
N THR A 125 11.08 -17.74 -7.25
CA THR A 125 11.42 -18.47 -6.01
C THR A 125 12.94 -18.57 -5.91
N GLY A 126 13.51 -18.17 -4.77
CA GLY A 126 14.96 -18.11 -4.61
C GLY A 126 15.40 -17.68 -3.22
N ASN A 127 16.64 -17.18 -3.11
CA ASN A 127 17.16 -16.64 -1.86
C ASN A 127 16.34 -15.44 -1.39
N CYS A 128 16.03 -15.38 -0.09
CA CYS A 128 15.20 -14.32 0.47
C CYS A 128 15.74 -12.90 0.25
N ALA A 129 17.06 -12.67 0.33
CA ALA A 129 17.61 -11.32 0.11
C ALA A 129 17.38 -10.81 -1.32
N ASP A 130 17.50 -11.69 -2.32
CA ASP A 130 17.25 -11.35 -3.73
C ASP A 130 15.76 -11.12 -4.00
N ILE A 131 14.90 -11.99 -3.46
CA ILE A 131 13.44 -11.92 -3.59
C ILE A 131 12.88 -10.66 -2.91
N GLU A 132 13.36 -10.32 -1.71
CA GLU A 132 13.02 -9.08 -1.00
C GLU A 132 13.56 -7.83 -1.71
N SER A 133 14.76 -7.90 -2.29
CA SER A 133 15.31 -6.84 -3.14
C SER A 133 14.40 -6.58 -4.34
N MET A 134 14.04 -7.64 -5.08
CA MET A 134 13.11 -7.56 -6.21
C MET A 134 11.72 -7.05 -5.80
N GLY A 135 11.18 -7.52 -4.66
CA GLY A 135 9.93 -7.04 -4.09
C GLY A 135 9.95 -5.52 -3.84
N ARG A 136 11.00 -5.00 -3.20
CA ARG A 136 11.17 -3.55 -2.98
C ARG A 136 11.16 -2.74 -4.27
N TRP A 137 11.86 -3.20 -5.31
CA TRP A 137 11.86 -2.53 -6.62
C TRP A 137 10.49 -2.55 -7.30
N ILE A 138 9.76 -3.66 -7.19
CA ILE A 138 8.40 -3.79 -7.74
C ILE A 138 7.42 -2.86 -7.00
N HIS A 139 7.45 -2.80 -5.67
CA HIS A 139 6.61 -1.84 -4.92
C HIS A 139 6.97 -0.38 -5.24
N LEU A 140 8.23 -0.05 -5.48
CA LEU A 140 8.62 1.29 -5.94
C LEU A 140 8.02 1.61 -7.33
N ALA A 141 8.08 0.66 -8.27
CA ALA A 141 7.48 0.81 -9.60
C ALA A 141 5.95 0.94 -9.53
N ILE A 142 5.28 0.16 -8.67
CA ILE A 142 3.83 0.22 -8.44
C ILE A 142 3.42 1.58 -7.86
N ASN A 143 4.17 2.10 -6.88
CA ASN A 143 3.86 3.41 -6.29
C ASN A 143 4.10 4.56 -7.27
N ALA A 144 5.15 4.48 -8.09
CA ALA A 144 5.38 5.43 -9.18
C ALA A 144 4.24 5.38 -10.21
N ALA A 145 3.86 4.18 -10.70
CA ALA A 145 2.77 3.99 -11.65
C ALA A 145 1.42 4.48 -11.07
N SER A 146 1.11 4.15 -9.82
CA SER A 146 -0.13 4.54 -9.15
C SER A 146 -0.23 6.06 -8.98
N THR A 147 0.86 6.72 -8.57
CA THR A 147 0.94 8.18 -8.44
C THR A 147 0.78 8.87 -9.80
N LEU A 148 1.45 8.35 -10.83
CA LEU A 148 1.36 8.89 -12.19
C LEU A 148 -0.06 8.72 -12.78
N LEU A 149 -0.70 7.56 -12.60
CA LEU A 149 -2.10 7.32 -12.99
C LEU A 149 -3.08 8.22 -12.23
N LEU A 150 -2.83 8.50 -10.95
CA LEU A 150 -3.61 9.45 -10.16
C LEU A 150 -3.46 10.87 -10.72
N GLY A 151 -2.24 11.28 -11.07
CA GLY A 151 -1.96 12.54 -11.75
C GLY A 151 -2.68 12.68 -13.10
N ALA A 152 -2.61 11.66 -13.95
CA ALA A 152 -3.34 11.62 -15.23
C ALA A 152 -4.87 11.69 -15.03
N SER A 153 -5.39 11.00 -14.01
CA SER A 153 -6.82 11.03 -13.67
C SER A 153 -7.26 12.40 -13.16
N ASN A 154 -6.45 13.04 -12.30
CA ASN A 154 -6.68 14.40 -11.82
C ASN A 154 -6.67 15.43 -12.97
N TYR A 155 -5.71 15.31 -13.91
CA TYR A 155 -5.65 16.17 -15.08
C TYR A 155 -6.88 16.02 -15.99
N ALA A 156 -7.31 14.79 -16.27
CA ALA A 156 -8.55 14.54 -17.02
C ALA A 156 -9.80 15.07 -16.28
N MET A 157 -9.87 14.92 -14.96
CA MET A 157 -10.93 15.52 -14.14
C MET A 157 -10.93 17.07 -14.19
N GLN A 158 -9.76 17.71 -14.24
CA GLN A 158 -9.64 19.17 -14.44
C GLN A 158 -10.15 19.59 -15.82
N ILE A 159 -9.78 18.87 -16.89
CA ILE A 159 -10.31 19.11 -18.25
C ILE A 159 -11.85 19.00 -18.27
N LEU A 160 -12.43 18.02 -17.58
CA LEU A 160 -13.89 17.86 -17.51
C LEU A 160 -14.59 19.02 -16.75
N CYS A 161 -13.95 19.54 -15.69
CA CYS A 161 -14.45 20.65 -14.86
C CYS A 161 -14.14 22.06 -15.38
N ALA A 162 -13.21 22.19 -16.32
CA ALA A 162 -12.82 23.48 -16.87
C ALA A 162 -13.97 24.09 -17.71
N PRO A 163 -14.34 25.36 -17.47
CA PRO A 163 -15.35 26.04 -18.25
C PRO A 163 -14.79 26.45 -19.62
N SER A 164 -15.63 26.53 -20.65
CA SER A 164 -15.29 27.23 -21.90
C SER A 164 -15.53 28.73 -21.75
N ARG A 165 -14.94 29.56 -22.62
CA ARG A 165 -15.13 31.03 -22.64
C ARG A 165 -16.61 31.41 -22.54
N LYS A 166 -17.43 30.89 -23.47
CA LYS A 166 -18.89 31.04 -23.50
C LYS A 166 -19.59 30.65 -22.19
N ALA A 167 -19.14 29.60 -21.50
CA ALA A 167 -19.75 29.19 -20.24
C ALA A 167 -19.46 30.17 -19.09
N VAL A 168 -18.31 30.86 -19.14
CA VAL A 168 -17.99 31.96 -18.22
C VAL A 168 -18.88 33.17 -18.51
N ASP A 169 -19.03 33.56 -19.78
CA ASP A 169 -19.90 34.68 -20.18
C ASP A 169 -21.37 34.44 -19.78
N GLU A 170 -21.88 33.23 -20.06
CA GLU A 170 -23.21 32.81 -19.63
C GLU A 170 -23.39 32.79 -18.10
N ALA A 171 -22.32 32.60 -17.33
CA ALA A 171 -22.36 32.67 -15.87
C ALA A 171 -22.38 34.14 -15.40
N HIS A 172 -21.53 35.00 -15.95
CA HIS A 172 -21.48 36.42 -15.59
C HIS A 172 -22.76 37.17 -15.98
N GLN A 173 -23.37 36.86 -17.14
CA GLN A 173 -24.71 37.35 -17.51
C GLN A 173 -25.80 37.00 -16.47
N LYS A 174 -25.65 35.88 -15.77
CA LYS A 174 -26.56 35.42 -14.69
C LYS A 174 -26.14 35.93 -13.31
N GLY A 175 -25.10 36.76 -13.19
CA GLY A 175 -24.56 37.25 -11.92
C GLY A 175 -23.84 36.18 -11.09
N SER A 176 -23.35 35.12 -11.74
CA SER A 176 -22.58 34.03 -11.16
C SER A 176 -21.17 33.99 -11.75
N TRP A 177 -20.29 33.18 -11.17
CA TRP A 177 -18.92 32.96 -11.62
C TRP A 177 -18.58 31.46 -11.55
N LEU A 178 -17.60 31.06 -12.37
CA LEU A 178 -17.01 29.72 -12.43
C LEU A 178 -15.53 29.82 -12.07
N ASP A 179 -14.98 28.79 -11.43
CA ASP A 179 -13.57 28.75 -11.09
C ASP A 179 -12.74 28.29 -12.29
N ILE A 180 -11.55 28.86 -12.47
CA ILE A 180 -10.61 28.56 -13.56
C ILE A 180 -9.26 28.18 -12.96
N GLY A 181 -8.49 27.29 -13.59
CA GLY A 181 -7.15 26.91 -13.11
C GLY A 181 -7.12 25.85 -12.00
N VAL A 182 -8.28 25.32 -11.59
CA VAL A 182 -8.41 24.43 -10.42
C VAL A 182 -9.49 23.36 -10.61
N LEU A 183 -9.35 22.24 -9.91
CA LEU A 183 -10.38 21.20 -9.81
C LEU A 183 -11.55 21.69 -8.93
N SER A 184 -12.53 22.37 -9.54
CA SER A 184 -13.66 22.95 -8.80
C SER A 184 -14.87 22.02 -8.70
N ILE A 185 -15.23 21.69 -7.45
CA ILE A 185 -16.49 21.02 -7.09
C ILE A 185 -17.70 21.95 -7.35
N ARG A 186 -17.53 23.28 -7.26
CA ARG A 186 -18.59 24.24 -7.62
C ARG A 186 -18.92 24.14 -9.10
N ASN A 187 -17.90 24.02 -9.97
CA ASN A 187 -18.12 23.87 -11.39
C ASN A 187 -18.94 22.61 -11.72
N LEU A 188 -18.80 21.50 -10.96
CA LEU A 188 -19.56 20.25 -11.15
C LEU A 188 -21.08 20.48 -11.25
N ALA A 189 -21.64 21.39 -10.45
CA ALA A 189 -23.07 21.71 -10.48
C ALA A 189 -23.53 22.38 -11.78
N SER A 190 -22.61 22.92 -12.58
CA SER A 190 -22.87 23.56 -13.86
C SER A 190 -22.61 22.64 -15.08
N ILE A 191 -22.18 21.40 -14.86
CA ILE A 191 -21.72 20.52 -15.95
C ILE A 191 -22.81 19.54 -16.42
N ARG A 192 -22.88 19.32 -17.73
CA ARG A 192 -23.73 18.28 -18.36
C ARG A 192 -23.41 16.90 -17.81
N GLY A 193 -24.45 16.09 -17.53
CA GLY A 193 -24.33 14.79 -16.87
C GLY A 193 -23.29 13.81 -17.44
N LYS A 194 -23.05 13.79 -18.77
CA LYS A 194 -22.01 12.94 -19.38
C LYS A 194 -20.59 13.25 -18.86
N LYS A 195 -20.26 14.52 -18.65
CA LYS A 195 -18.99 14.94 -18.05
C LYS A 195 -18.91 14.55 -16.57
N LEU A 196 -20.03 14.68 -15.83
CA LEU A 196 -20.11 14.26 -14.43
C LEU A 196 -19.91 12.76 -14.26
N VAL A 197 -20.49 11.92 -15.13
CA VAL A 197 -20.28 10.46 -15.10
C VAL A 197 -18.81 10.10 -15.32
N LEU A 198 -18.13 10.72 -16.31
CA LEU A 198 -16.70 10.50 -16.54
C LEU A 198 -15.84 10.99 -15.37
N TRP A 199 -16.20 12.12 -14.77
CA TRP A 199 -15.52 12.67 -13.60
C TRP A 199 -15.63 11.73 -12.39
N LEU A 200 -16.84 11.23 -12.10
CA LEU A 200 -17.10 10.25 -11.05
C LEU A 200 -16.38 8.93 -11.32
N ALA A 201 -16.36 8.44 -12.57
CA ALA A 201 -15.63 7.23 -12.93
C ALA A 201 -14.12 7.36 -12.69
N LEU A 202 -13.51 8.50 -13.03
CA LEU A 202 -12.09 8.79 -12.77
C LEU A 202 -11.79 8.91 -11.27
N GLY A 203 -12.66 9.58 -10.50
CA GLY A 203 -12.51 9.73 -9.05
C GLY A 203 -12.65 8.39 -8.32
N LEU A 204 -13.78 7.70 -8.49
CA LEU A 204 -14.12 6.47 -7.79
C LEU A 204 -13.18 5.30 -8.14
N SER A 205 -12.64 5.24 -9.36
CA SER A 205 -11.63 4.22 -9.73
C SER A 205 -10.22 4.51 -9.20
N SER A 206 -9.97 5.70 -8.63
CA SER A 206 -8.62 6.06 -8.15
C SER A 206 -8.27 5.44 -6.80
N ILE A 207 -9.20 5.47 -5.84
CA ILE A 207 -8.96 4.99 -4.47
C ILE A 207 -8.76 3.47 -4.43
N PRO A 208 -9.65 2.63 -5.02
CA PRO A 208 -9.49 1.18 -4.99
C PRO A 208 -8.23 0.72 -5.74
N LEU A 209 -7.89 1.38 -6.86
CA LEU A 209 -6.68 1.06 -7.61
C LEU A 209 -5.43 1.29 -6.74
N HIS A 210 -5.30 2.44 -6.08
CA HIS A 210 -4.11 2.72 -5.26
C HIS A 210 -3.99 1.79 -4.04
N LEU A 211 -5.13 1.38 -3.47
CA LEU A 211 -5.18 0.43 -2.36
C LEU A 211 -4.79 -0.98 -2.82
N PHE A 212 -5.52 -1.56 -3.76
CA PHE A 212 -5.32 -2.96 -4.16
C PHE A 212 -4.00 -3.19 -4.89
N TYR A 213 -3.50 -2.22 -5.67
CA TYR A 213 -2.27 -2.40 -6.45
C TYR A 213 -1.06 -2.64 -5.54
N ASN A 214 -0.99 -1.97 -4.39
CA ASN A 214 0.07 -2.22 -3.39
C ASN A 214 0.02 -3.63 -2.77
N SER A 215 -1.13 -4.31 -2.81
CA SER A 215 -1.31 -5.68 -2.32
C SER A 215 -1.31 -6.76 -3.41
N THR A 216 -1.11 -6.38 -4.69
CA THR A 216 -1.08 -7.36 -5.80
C THR A 216 0.18 -8.22 -5.81
N PHE A 217 1.32 -7.68 -5.35
CA PHE A 217 2.58 -8.41 -5.20
C PHE A 217 2.90 -8.53 -3.71
N PHE A 218 3.39 -9.70 -3.30
CA PHE A 218 3.86 -9.93 -1.93
C PHE A 218 4.96 -10.99 -1.92
N VAL A 219 5.91 -10.84 -0.99
CA VAL A 219 6.88 -11.90 -0.69
C VAL A 219 6.24 -12.85 0.32
N SER A 220 6.30 -14.15 0.07
CA SER A 220 6.04 -15.17 1.08
C SER A 220 7.33 -15.93 1.39
N THR A 221 7.47 -16.35 2.63
CA THR A 221 8.58 -17.16 3.11
C THR A 221 8.10 -18.59 3.28
N ARG A 222 8.87 -19.59 2.86
CA ARG A 222 8.53 -20.99 3.14
C ARG A 222 8.66 -21.24 4.65
N ASN A 223 7.66 -21.88 5.25
CA ASN A 223 7.80 -22.46 6.59
C ASN A 223 8.14 -23.94 6.45
N HIS A 224 9.16 -24.41 7.15
CA HIS A 224 9.60 -25.80 7.10
C HIS A 224 9.11 -26.61 8.31
N HIS A 225 8.45 -27.73 8.02
CA HIS A 225 8.18 -28.78 9.00
C HIS A 225 9.50 -29.49 9.36
N TYR A 226 9.89 -29.44 10.65
CA TYR A 226 11.03 -30.10 11.28
C TYR A 226 10.65 -31.18 12.32
N ASP A 227 11.28 -32.35 12.25
CA ASP A 227 11.20 -33.39 13.26
C ASP A 227 12.23 -33.14 14.38
N VAL A 228 11.92 -33.54 15.62
CA VAL A 228 12.82 -33.43 16.78
C VAL A 228 13.32 -34.81 17.18
N TYR A 229 14.63 -35.04 17.06
CA TYR A 229 15.31 -36.28 17.42
C TYR A 229 16.03 -36.11 18.77
N VAL A 230 16.06 -37.16 19.58
CA VAL A 230 16.86 -37.21 20.82
C VAL A 230 17.89 -38.33 20.67
N ALA A 231 19.17 -38.02 20.77
CA ALA A 231 20.26 -38.96 20.48
C ALA A 231 21.52 -38.67 21.32
N ASN A 232 22.47 -39.59 21.33
CA ASN A 232 23.83 -39.31 21.80
C ASN A 232 24.76 -38.84 20.67
N GLU A 233 25.96 -38.41 21.02
CA GLU A 233 26.97 -37.91 20.08
C GLU A 233 27.36 -38.94 19.00
N GLN A 234 27.37 -40.23 19.34
CA GLN A 234 27.74 -41.32 18.41
C GLN A 234 26.73 -41.51 17.27
N PHE A 235 25.49 -41.03 17.42
CA PHE A 235 24.51 -41.06 16.33
C PHE A 235 25.02 -40.29 15.10
N ALA A 236 25.64 -39.12 15.30
CA ALA A 236 26.22 -38.31 14.23
C ALA A 236 27.40 -39.00 13.53
N GLU A 237 28.11 -39.88 14.25
CA GLU A 237 29.26 -40.65 13.76
C GLU A 237 28.84 -41.89 12.93
N GLY A 238 27.53 -42.17 12.82
CA GLY A 238 27.02 -43.33 12.11
C GLY A 238 26.93 -44.60 12.96
N ALA A 239 26.88 -44.47 14.29
CA ALA A 239 26.65 -45.62 15.16
C ALA A 239 25.24 -46.22 14.96
N GLU A 240 25.13 -47.54 15.08
CA GLU A 240 23.86 -48.27 15.02
C GLU A 240 22.83 -47.68 16.00
N PHE A 241 21.56 -47.79 15.61
CA PHE A 241 20.44 -47.43 16.48
C PHE A 241 19.30 -48.42 16.30
N ASP A 242 18.28 -48.28 17.15
CA ASP A 242 17.12 -49.15 17.14
C ASP A 242 16.25 -48.94 15.89
N ASP A 243 16.33 -49.94 15.00
CA ASP A 243 15.61 -50.05 13.73
C ASP A 243 14.08 -49.94 13.85
N PHE A 244 13.48 -50.02 15.05
CA PHE A 244 12.07 -49.73 15.28
C PHE A 244 11.74 -48.24 15.14
N ILE A 245 12.68 -47.36 15.49
CA ILE A 245 12.49 -45.91 15.46
C ILE A 245 12.32 -45.46 13.99
N GLY A 246 11.19 -44.82 13.69
CA GLY A 246 10.84 -44.35 12.34
C GLY A 246 9.94 -45.30 11.52
N LYS A 247 9.68 -46.54 11.96
CA LYS A 247 8.92 -47.55 11.18
C LYS A 247 7.46 -47.68 11.62
N TYR A 248 6.67 -46.63 11.40
CA TYR A 248 5.27 -46.53 11.82
C TYR A 248 4.27 -47.45 11.09
N ASP A 249 4.59 -47.85 9.85
CA ASP A 249 3.70 -48.59 8.95
C ASP A 249 3.85 -50.13 9.03
N GLN A 250 4.47 -50.65 10.10
CA GLN A 250 4.74 -52.09 10.23
C GLN A 250 3.89 -52.78 11.30
N SER A 251 3.18 -53.82 10.88
CA SER A 251 2.48 -54.79 11.75
C SER A 251 3.47 -55.45 12.71
N PRO A 252 3.15 -55.63 14.01
CA PRO A 252 1.80 -55.82 14.56
C PRO A 252 1.18 -54.65 15.34
N TYR A 253 1.91 -53.56 15.62
CA TYR A 253 1.49 -52.62 16.66
C TYR A 253 0.30 -51.70 16.30
N TYR A 254 0.08 -51.42 15.02
CA TYR A 254 -1.01 -50.52 14.56
C TYR A 254 -2.00 -51.14 13.58
N ALA A 255 -1.86 -52.43 13.24
CA ALA A 255 -2.64 -53.10 12.19
C ALA A 255 -4.19 -53.11 12.39
N ASN A 256 -4.67 -52.78 13.59
CA ASN A 256 -6.09 -52.71 13.94
C ASN A 256 -6.68 -51.29 13.93
N TYR A 257 -5.90 -50.24 13.62
CA TYR A 257 -6.34 -48.85 13.69
C TYR A 257 -6.21 -48.09 12.34
N PRO A 258 -6.92 -48.51 11.28
CA PRO A 258 -6.86 -47.90 9.94
C PRO A 258 -7.54 -46.52 9.82
N LEU A 259 -7.66 -45.79 10.93
CA LEU A 259 -8.31 -44.48 11.07
C LEU A 259 -7.32 -43.37 11.45
N LEU A 260 -6.03 -43.70 11.59
CA LEU A 260 -4.95 -42.79 11.96
C LEU A 260 -3.98 -42.61 10.79
N ASP A 261 -4.10 -41.49 10.09
CA ASP A 261 -3.04 -40.97 9.22
C ASP A 261 -1.86 -40.50 10.11
N LEU A 262 -1.05 -41.44 10.59
CA LEU A 262 0.13 -41.15 11.38
C LEU A 262 1.12 -40.30 10.54
N PRO A 263 1.62 -39.16 11.03
CA PRO A 263 2.58 -38.35 10.26
C PRO A 263 3.89 -39.12 10.05
N SER A 264 4.17 -39.49 8.80
CA SER A 264 5.50 -39.95 8.40
C SER A 264 6.48 -38.78 8.42
N GLY A 265 7.28 -38.68 9.49
CA GLY A 265 8.41 -37.76 9.54
C GLY A 265 9.59 -38.22 8.69
N THR A 266 10.74 -37.58 8.87
CA THR A 266 11.96 -37.89 8.11
C THR A 266 12.59 -39.20 8.59
N ASP A 267 12.94 -40.09 7.65
CA ASP A 267 13.62 -41.36 7.93
C ASP A 267 14.92 -41.11 8.74
N PRO A 268 15.11 -41.74 9.92
CA PRO A 268 16.28 -41.49 10.77
C PRO A 268 17.60 -41.94 10.13
N HIS A 269 17.59 -42.96 9.26
CA HIS A 269 18.78 -43.37 8.50
C HIS A 269 19.17 -42.31 7.45
N VAL A 270 18.18 -41.63 6.86
CA VAL A 270 18.42 -40.49 5.95
C VAL A 270 18.96 -39.28 6.71
N VAL A 271 18.45 -39.02 7.92
CA VAL A 271 18.98 -37.97 8.79
C VAL A 271 20.43 -38.29 9.19
N GLN A 272 20.69 -39.48 9.72
CA GLN A 272 22.03 -39.92 10.12
C GLN A 272 23.04 -39.82 8.98
N SER A 273 22.72 -40.41 7.82
CA SER A 273 23.61 -40.37 6.65
C SER A 273 23.87 -38.97 6.11
N ASN A 274 22.91 -38.03 6.24
CA ASN A 274 23.14 -36.63 5.88
C ASN A 274 24.09 -35.89 6.84
N ILE A 275 24.13 -36.27 8.12
CA ILE A 275 25.10 -35.75 9.09
C ILE A 275 26.48 -36.34 8.79
N SER A 276 26.61 -37.67 8.77
CA SER A 276 27.91 -38.36 8.67
C SER A 276 28.57 -38.14 7.30
N SER A 277 27.80 -37.89 6.23
CA SER A 277 28.35 -37.52 4.92
C SER A 277 28.82 -36.05 4.84
N ASN A 278 28.66 -35.27 5.91
CA ASN A 278 29.11 -33.89 6.07
C ASN A 278 28.84 -32.99 4.84
N LYS A 279 27.63 -33.10 4.27
CA LYS A 279 27.20 -32.30 3.11
C LYS A 279 26.91 -30.82 3.44
N GLY A 280 27.30 -30.35 4.62
CA GLY A 280 27.11 -28.97 5.08
C GLY A 280 25.66 -28.63 5.48
N TYR A 281 24.79 -29.63 5.68
CA TYR A 281 23.40 -29.40 6.08
C TYR A 281 23.19 -29.27 7.58
N PHE A 282 23.99 -29.93 8.43
CA PHE A 282 23.84 -29.83 9.89
C PHE A 282 24.90 -28.91 10.49
N GLU A 283 24.47 -27.95 11.30
CA GLU A 283 25.37 -27.12 12.13
C GLU A 283 25.14 -27.39 13.62
N ARG A 284 26.23 -27.47 14.39
CA ARG A 284 26.19 -27.51 15.85
C ARG A 284 25.79 -26.14 16.38
N LEU A 285 24.72 -26.09 17.15
CA LEU A 285 24.29 -24.92 17.92
C LEU A 285 24.43 -25.24 19.40
N GLU A 286 25.04 -24.31 20.14
CA GLU A 286 24.99 -24.33 21.60
C GLU A 286 23.57 -23.99 22.08
N LYS A 287 23.26 -24.32 23.35
CA LYS A 287 21.89 -24.37 23.88
C LYS A 287 21.07 -23.11 23.62
N ASP A 288 21.61 -21.92 23.93
CA ASP A 288 20.96 -20.62 23.71
C ASP A 288 20.60 -20.39 22.23
N ASP A 289 21.54 -20.65 21.33
CA ASP A 289 21.33 -20.50 19.89
C ASP A 289 20.34 -21.54 19.36
N CYS A 290 20.34 -22.77 19.90
CA CYS A 290 19.36 -23.78 19.52
C CYS A 290 17.94 -23.33 19.88
N ILE A 291 17.73 -22.97 21.15
CA ILE A 291 16.46 -22.45 21.69
C ILE A 291 15.96 -21.28 20.82
N LYS A 292 16.79 -20.25 20.63
CA LYS A 292 16.46 -19.01 19.90
C LYS A 292 16.23 -19.18 18.40
N ASN A 293 16.82 -20.21 17.79
CA ASN A 293 16.59 -20.51 16.37
C ASN A 293 15.29 -21.30 16.16
N TYR A 294 14.93 -22.17 17.10
CA TYR A 294 13.72 -22.98 17.01
C TYR A 294 12.48 -22.33 17.65
N SER A 295 12.59 -21.37 18.56
CA SER A 295 11.47 -20.62 19.15
C SER A 295 10.87 -19.55 18.21
N ARG A 296 10.64 -19.86 16.93
CA ARG A 296 10.18 -18.89 15.91
C ARG A 296 8.97 -19.37 15.12
N VAL A 297 7.91 -18.56 15.06
CA VAL A 297 6.64 -18.81 14.33
C VAL A 297 6.81 -19.27 12.88
N VAL A 298 7.93 -18.90 12.24
CA VAL A 298 8.32 -19.38 10.92
C VAL A 298 9.78 -19.82 10.98
N LEU A 299 10.06 -21.02 10.46
CA LEU A 299 11.40 -21.57 10.27
C LEU A 299 11.73 -21.56 8.76
N PRO A 300 12.41 -20.51 8.27
CA PRO A 300 12.62 -20.30 6.84
C PRO A 300 13.87 -20.98 6.29
N ASP A 301 14.89 -21.11 7.15
CA ASP A 301 16.25 -21.54 6.85
C ASP A 301 16.65 -22.79 7.67
N ARG A 302 15.68 -23.44 8.33
CA ARG A 302 15.92 -24.58 9.21
C ARG A 302 14.87 -25.67 9.05
N ARG A 303 15.30 -26.90 9.27
CA ARG A 303 14.44 -28.08 9.36
C ARG A 303 14.84 -28.91 10.58
N ASN A 304 15.04 -30.22 10.44
CA ASN A 304 15.14 -31.18 11.55
C ASN A 304 16.16 -30.77 12.61
N VAL A 305 15.88 -31.08 13.88
CA VAL A 305 16.79 -30.80 15.01
C VAL A 305 17.07 -32.07 15.79
N ILE A 306 18.33 -32.27 16.15
CA ILE A 306 18.76 -33.40 16.96
C ILE A 306 19.32 -32.84 18.26
N LEU A 307 18.64 -33.15 19.36
CA LEU A 307 19.06 -32.81 20.71
C LEU A 307 20.07 -33.88 21.14
N VAL A 308 21.32 -33.46 21.36
CA VAL A 308 22.39 -34.35 21.77
C VAL A 308 22.45 -34.39 23.29
N THR A 309 22.29 -35.59 23.85
CA THR A 309 22.10 -35.79 25.30
C THR A 309 23.23 -36.63 25.88
N LYS A 310 23.59 -36.33 27.13
CA LYS A 310 24.58 -37.10 27.90
C LYS A 310 23.95 -38.32 28.58
N THR A 311 22.73 -38.16 29.09
CA THR A 311 21.94 -39.21 29.74
C THR A 311 21.30 -40.15 28.71
N LYS A 312 21.38 -41.46 28.98
CA LYS A 312 20.63 -42.49 28.25
C LYS A 312 19.19 -42.57 28.79
N PRO A 313 18.24 -43.16 28.05
CA PRO A 313 16.87 -43.39 28.54
C PRO A 313 16.81 -44.17 29.87
N ALA A 314 17.72 -45.13 30.07
CA ALA A 314 17.81 -45.90 31.31
C ALA A 314 18.33 -45.10 32.52
N ASP A 315 18.99 -43.97 32.29
CA ASP A 315 19.55 -43.08 33.30
C ASP A 315 18.70 -41.79 33.48
N ASN A 316 17.56 -41.68 32.78
CA ASN A 316 16.66 -40.53 32.82
C ASN A 316 15.51 -40.80 33.80
N PRO A 317 15.53 -40.21 35.03
CA PRO A 317 14.52 -40.50 36.05
C PRO A 317 13.13 -39.95 35.70
N ALA A 318 13.04 -38.89 34.88
CA ALA A 318 11.75 -38.34 34.45
C ALA A 318 11.02 -39.29 33.48
N LEU A 319 11.75 -40.10 32.71
CA LEU A 319 11.18 -41.22 31.94
C LEU A 319 10.77 -42.42 32.81
N HIS A 320 10.98 -42.40 34.13
CA HIS A 320 10.58 -43.47 35.04
C HIS A 320 9.39 -43.09 35.93
N GLU A 321 8.92 -41.84 35.90
CA GLU A 321 7.94 -41.29 36.87
C GLU A 321 6.51 -41.12 36.28
N ILE A 322 6.26 -41.59 35.06
CA ILE A 322 4.94 -41.46 34.38
C ILE A 322 4.03 -42.65 34.73
N VAL A 323 3.10 -42.45 35.68
CA VAL A 323 2.22 -43.51 36.22
C VAL A 323 0.73 -43.11 36.31
N ALA A 324 -0.07 -43.75 35.45
CA ALA A 324 -1.44 -44.25 35.63
C ALA A 324 -2.61 -43.37 36.10
N TYR A 325 -3.68 -43.35 35.29
CA TYR A 325 -5.06 -43.08 35.75
C TYR A 325 -6.05 -44.14 35.27
N ASN A 326 -7.02 -44.52 36.11
CA ASN A 326 -7.67 -45.82 35.96
C ASN A 326 -8.92 -45.82 35.04
N SER A 327 -9.06 -46.90 34.27
CA SER A 327 -10.24 -47.44 33.55
C SER A 327 -10.66 -46.95 32.14
N THR A 328 -10.71 -47.94 31.23
CA THR A 328 -11.69 -48.15 30.12
C THR A 328 -11.57 -47.44 28.75
N ALA A 329 -10.47 -46.77 28.38
CA ALA A 329 -10.25 -46.38 26.97
C ALA A 329 -8.77 -46.42 26.54
N LEU A 330 -8.49 -47.09 25.41
CA LEU A 330 -7.17 -47.33 24.79
C LEU A 330 -6.11 -47.97 25.73
N PRO A 331 -4.98 -48.49 25.20
CA PRO A 331 -3.83 -48.77 26.06
C PRO A 331 -3.26 -47.42 26.52
N GLN A 332 -3.54 -47.04 27.77
CA GLN A 332 -2.96 -45.82 28.35
C GLN A 332 -1.43 -45.98 28.47
N PRO A 333 -0.63 -44.91 28.27
CA PRO A 333 0.83 -44.93 28.29
C PRO A 333 1.40 -45.00 29.72
N ASP A 334 0.91 -45.95 30.51
CA ASP A 334 1.03 -45.97 31.97
C ASP A 334 1.99 -47.06 32.44
N GLY A 335 3.07 -46.67 33.14
CA GLY A 335 4.14 -47.60 33.56
C GLY A 335 5.36 -47.61 32.64
N ILE A 336 5.57 -46.51 31.92
CA ILE A 336 6.75 -46.26 31.10
C ILE A 336 7.98 -46.12 32.00
N SER A 337 8.93 -47.04 31.88
CA SER A 337 10.27 -46.92 32.46
C SER A 337 11.28 -47.77 31.69
N CYS A 338 12.42 -47.19 31.31
CA CYS A 338 13.57 -47.93 30.81
C CYS A 338 14.39 -48.50 31.98
N ASN A 339 13.80 -49.40 32.76
CA ASN A 339 14.51 -50.11 33.81
C ASN A 339 15.41 -51.21 33.22
N GLY A 340 16.31 -51.77 34.03
CA GLY A 340 17.30 -52.77 33.58
C GLY A 340 16.74 -54.11 33.06
N SER A 341 15.42 -54.34 33.11
CA SER A 341 14.76 -55.48 32.45
C SER A 341 13.93 -55.11 31.21
N THR A 342 13.71 -53.83 30.93
CA THR A 342 12.98 -53.36 29.75
C THR A 342 13.92 -53.28 28.53
N THR A 343 13.93 -54.33 27.70
CA THR A 343 14.75 -54.42 26.47
C THR A 343 13.99 -54.08 25.19
N GLY A 344 12.90 -53.33 25.28
CA GLY A 344 12.01 -53.01 24.16
C GLY A 344 11.90 -51.52 23.86
N HIS A 345 10.90 -51.20 23.06
CA HIS A 345 10.54 -49.82 22.68
C HIS A 345 9.29 -49.39 23.43
N ILE A 346 9.15 -48.08 23.62
CA ILE A 346 8.05 -47.45 24.32
C ILE A 346 7.44 -46.40 23.40
N LEU A 347 6.13 -46.49 23.18
CA LEU A 347 5.37 -45.48 22.46
C LEU A 347 4.85 -44.48 23.49
N THR A 348 5.45 -43.30 23.51
CA THR A 348 5.02 -42.19 24.36
C THR A 348 4.08 -41.28 23.57
N SER A 349 3.15 -40.63 24.26
CA SER A 349 2.32 -39.56 23.68
C SER A 349 3.07 -38.24 23.43
N GLU A 350 4.28 -38.09 23.97
CA GLU A 350 5.05 -36.83 24.00
C GLU A 350 6.26 -36.81 23.06
N LEU A 351 6.99 -37.93 23.01
CA LEU A 351 8.26 -38.15 22.32
C LEU A 351 8.12 -39.09 21.12
N GLY A 352 6.91 -39.57 20.80
CA GLY A 352 6.72 -40.66 19.85
C GLY A 352 7.40 -41.96 20.34
N PRO A 353 7.99 -42.77 19.44
CA PRO A 353 8.70 -43.98 19.83
C PRO A 353 10.05 -43.64 20.47
N VAL A 354 10.27 -44.21 21.65
CA VAL A 354 11.51 -44.15 22.42
C VAL A 354 12.06 -45.57 22.56
N THR A 355 13.35 -45.78 22.40
CA THR A 355 13.98 -47.08 22.66
C THR A 355 14.61 -47.13 24.06
N CYS A 356 14.48 -48.26 24.75
CA CYS A 356 15.27 -48.58 25.95
C CYS A 356 16.54 -49.39 25.63
N ALA A 357 16.84 -49.66 24.35
CA ALA A 357 18.02 -50.41 23.94
C ALA A 357 19.31 -49.67 24.33
N THR A 358 20.07 -50.25 25.26
CA THR A 358 21.25 -49.62 25.89
C THR A 358 22.41 -49.34 24.94
N ASN A 359 22.41 -49.99 23.76
CA ASN A 359 23.36 -49.84 22.66
C ASN A 359 22.87 -48.91 21.54
N SER A 360 21.62 -48.43 21.57
CA SER A 360 21.13 -47.51 20.54
C SER A 360 21.78 -46.14 20.66
N SER A 361 22.16 -45.55 19.53
CA SER A 361 22.63 -44.15 19.49
C SER A 361 21.50 -43.12 19.39
N LEU A 362 20.36 -43.51 18.80
CA LEU A 362 19.12 -42.75 18.76
C LEU A 362 18.19 -43.18 19.89
N TYR A 363 17.62 -42.24 20.63
CA TYR A 363 16.76 -42.51 21.79
C TYR A 363 15.27 -42.32 21.50
N GLY A 364 14.87 -41.32 20.71
CA GLY A 364 13.47 -41.14 20.30
C GLY A 364 13.23 -40.01 19.29
N ILE A 365 12.00 -39.90 18.77
CA ILE A 365 11.61 -38.89 17.77
C ILE A 365 10.22 -38.33 18.03
N ALA A 366 10.17 -37.07 18.45
CA ALA A 366 8.92 -36.31 18.46
C ALA A 366 8.61 -35.82 17.03
N HIS A 367 7.64 -36.49 16.40
CA HIS A 367 6.95 -35.97 15.23
C HIS A 367 5.96 -34.88 15.61
N TYR A 368 5.58 -34.04 14.64
CA TYR A 368 4.54 -33.01 14.81
C TYR A 368 3.29 -33.64 15.44
N ALA A 369 2.91 -33.09 16.59
CA ALA A 369 1.80 -33.51 17.44
C ALA A 369 0.75 -34.39 16.73
N GLN A 370 0.71 -35.66 17.14
CA GLN A 370 -0.50 -36.48 17.01
C GLN A 370 -1.68 -35.69 17.58
N PRO A 371 -2.87 -35.66 16.94
CA PRO A 371 -4.07 -35.40 17.70
C PRO A 371 -4.18 -36.52 18.75
N VAL A 372 -4.39 -36.17 20.02
CA VAL A 372 -4.70 -37.18 21.05
C VAL A 372 -5.94 -37.95 20.57
N VAL A 373 -5.86 -39.27 20.56
CA VAL A 373 -6.87 -40.12 19.90
C VAL A 373 -8.25 -39.90 20.55
N GLY A 374 -9.23 -39.50 19.75
CA GLY A 374 -10.61 -39.23 20.18
C GLY A 374 -11.06 -37.77 20.09
N LEU A 375 -10.14 -36.83 19.88
CA LEU A 375 -10.40 -35.38 19.87
C LEU A 375 -10.82 -34.85 18.47
N ARG A 376 -11.93 -34.07 18.39
CA ARG A 376 -12.46 -33.46 17.14
C ARG A 376 -12.10 -31.97 16.98
N SER A 377 -11.59 -31.63 15.78
CA SER A 377 -11.23 -30.27 15.31
C SER A 377 -12.16 -29.12 15.76
N PRO A 378 -11.66 -27.92 16.07
CA PRO A 378 -10.30 -27.41 15.80
C PRO A 378 -9.23 -27.74 16.87
N TYR A 379 -7.96 -27.71 16.46
CA TYR A 379 -6.79 -27.75 17.33
C TYR A 379 -5.77 -26.71 16.89
N TYR A 380 -5.47 -25.75 17.75
CA TYR A 380 -4.27 -24.91 17.58
C TYR A 380 -3.01 -25.67 18.01
N ARG A 381 -2.04 -25.80 17.10
CA ARG A 381 -0.77 -26.50 17.36
C ARG A 381 0.32 -25.49 17.68
N ASN A 382 0.77 -25.46 18.94
CA ASN A 382 1.91 -24.65 19.36
C ASN A 382 3.23 -25.38 19.04
N TRP A 383 3.77 -25.15 17.83
CA TRP A 383 4.90 -25.89 17.26
C TRP A 383 6.25 -25.73 18.00
N TYR A 384 6.31 -24.90 19.03
CA TYR A 384 7.54 -24.53 19.75
C TYR A 384 7.48 -24.87 21.24
N TYR A 385 6.34 -25.43 21.69
CA TYR A 385 6.06 -25.63 23.10
C TYR A 385 7.01 -26.64 23.79
N TRP A 386 7.56 -27.60 23.03
CA TRP A 386 8.58 -28.54 23.52
C TRP A 386 9.83 -27.85 24.10
N ILE A 387 10.12 -26.61 23.68
CA ILE A 387 11.23 -25.79 24.18
C ILE A 387 10.89 -25.24 25.57
N CYS A 388 9.72 -24.60 25.72
CA CYS A 388 9.33 -23.90 26.96
C CYS A 388 8.81 -24.84 28.06
N SER A 389 8.05 -25.85 27.69
CA SER A 389 7.42 -26.77 28.64
C SER A 389 8.41 -27.76 29.23
N GLN A 390 9.42 -28.15 28.44
CA GLN A 390 10.31 -29.30 28.71
C GLN A 390 9.54 -30.64 28.84
N GLN A 391 8.22 -30.63 28.61
CA GLN A 391 7.22 -31.69 28.66
C GLN A 391 6.30 -31.55 27.42
N GLY A 392 5.51 -32.58 27.07
CA GLY A 392 5.00 -32.70 25.69
C GLY A 392 3.64 -32.10 25.28
N TYR A 393 2.83 -31.54 26.18
CA TYR A 393 1.38 -31.36 25.90
C TYR A 393 0.88 -29.92 25.71
N TYR A 394 -0.01 -29.73 24.73
CA TYR A 394 -0.89 -28.56 24.61
C TYR A 394 -2.32 -29.05 24.32
N TYR A 395 -3.31 -28.52 25.04
CA TYR A 395 -4.73 -28.78 24.80
C TYR A 395 -5.45 -27.46 24.45
N ASP A 396 -6.48 -27.57 23.61
CA ASP A 396 -7.34 -26.45 23.18
C ASP A 396 -8.64 -26.42 24.00
N ASP A 397 -9.36 -25.30 23.94
CA ASP A 397 -10.26 -24.84 25.01
C ASP A 397 -11.60 -25.59 25.20
N ASP A 398 -12.12 -25.47 26.43
CA ASP A 398 -13.48 -25.78 26.92
C ASP A 398 -14.15 -27.14 26.59
N ARG A 399 -13.98 -28.07 27.56
CA ARG A 399 -14.75 -29.30 27.84
C ARG A 399 -14.50 -30.52 26.94
N LEU A 400 -13.90 -31.55 27.55
CA LEU A 400 -14.08 -32.94 27.12
C LEU A 400 -15.55 -33.36 27.33
N VAL A 401 -16.37 -33.27 26.29
CA VAL A 401 -17.68 -33.92 26.25
C VAL A 401 -17.49 -35.35 25.78
N ASP A 402 -17.31 -36.27 26.73
CA ASP A 402 -17.41 -37.70 26.43
C ASP A 402 -18.88 -38.03 26.14
N GLU A 403 -19.21 -38.31 24.87
CA GLU A 403 -20.57 -38.60 24.41
C GLU A 403 -20.87 -40.11 24.53
N TYR A 404 -20.73 -40.64 25.75
CA TYR A 404 -21.25 -41.94 26.14
C TYR A 404 -22.42 -41.73 27.13
N ASP A 405 -23.57 -42.35 26.85
CA ASP A 405 -24.84 -42.22 27.60
C ASP A 405 -25.43 -40.79 27.77
N GLY A 406 -24.97 -39.80 27.01
CA GLY A 406 -25.67 -38.51 26.83
C GLY A 406 -25.67 -37.57 28.05
N ASN A 407 -24.85 -37.84 29.07
CA ASN A 407 -24.64 -36.95 30.21
C ASN A 407 -23.29 -36.23 30.10
N ALA A 408 -23.31 -34.96 29.68
CA ALA A 408 -22.10 -34.14 29.59
C ALA A 408 -21.48 -33.90 30.98
N MET A 409 -20.31 -34.51 31.23
CA MET A 409 -19.56 -34.29 32.47
C MET A 409 -18.76 -32.98 32.39
N ASN A 410 -19.07 -32.01 33.24
CA ASN A 410 -18.31 -30.76 33.33
C ASN A 410 -16.97 -30.98 34.06
N VAL A 411 -15.96 -31.50 33.35
CA VAL A 411 -14.59 -31.58 33.85
C VAL A 411 -13.90 -30.23 33.66
N THR A 412 -13.69 -29.49 34.76
CA THR A 412 -12.79 -28.32 34.77
C THR A 412 -11.34 -28.80 34.74
N MET A 413 -10.60 -28.43 33.71
CA MET A 413 -9.22 -28.88 33.52
C MET A 413 -8.25 -28.18 34.51
N PRO A 414 -7.24 -28.89 35.04
CA PRO A 414 -6.23 -28.30 35.92
C PRO A 414 -5.48 -27.12 35.27
N ASP A 415 -5.07 -26.14 36.06
CA ASP A 415 -4.45 -24.90 35.55
C ASP A 415 -3.19 -25.14 34.71
N PHE A 416 -2.43 -26.21 34.97
CA PHE A 416 -1.22 -26.55 34.23
C PHE A 416 -1.46 -27.11 32.81
N MET A 417 -2.71 -27.46 32.47
CA MET A 417 -3.08 -27.94 31.13
C MET A 417 -3.75 -26.85 30.27
N LYS A 418 -4.00 -25.65 30.82
CA LYS A 418 -4.60 -24.54 30.07
C LYS A 418 -3.59 -23.98 29.06
N PRO A 419 -4.03 -23.55 27.87
CA PRO A 419 -3.13 -22.88 26.94
C PRO A 419 -2.55 -21.61 27.60
N PRO A 420 -1.22 -21.38 27.54
CA PRO A 420 -0.64 -20.15 28.06
C PRO A 420 -1.15 -18.94 27.24
N ASN A 421 -1.37 -17.81 27.92
CA ASN A 421 -1.82 -16.56 27.28
C ASN A 421 -0.79 -15.99 26.28
N GLU A 422 0.45 -16.46 26.34
CA GLU A 422 1.58 -16.04 25.51
C GLU A 422 2.23 -17.31 24.91
N LEU A 423 2.71 -17.23 23.66
CA LEU A 423 3.33 -18.38 23.00
C LEU A 423 4.83 -18.46 23.33
N CYS A 424 5.37 -19.68 23.31
CA CYS A 424 6.81 -19.92 23.42
C CYS A 424 7.61 -19.17 22.33
N SER A 425 7.01 -18.90 21.17
CA SER A 425 7.60 -18.12 20.08
C SER A 425 7.62 -16.61 20.29
N ASP A 426 6.87 -16.10 21.26
CA ASP A 426 6.55 -14.67 21.38
C ASP A 426 7.39 -13.97 22.48
N GLY A 427 8.43 -14.65 22.95
CA GLY A 427 9.36 -14.18 23.99
C GLY A 427 9.31 -14.99 25.28
N LEU A 428 8.24 -15.75 25.53
CA LEU A 428 8.04 -16.54 26.76
C LEU A 428 9.20 -17.52 27.07
N TRP A 429 9.94 -17.97 26.04
CA TRP A 429 11.12 -18.80 26.23
C TRP A 429 12.24 -18.11 27.03
N GLU A 430 12.35 -16.77 26.96
CA GLU A 430 13.37 -16.00 27.68
C GLU A 430 13.12 -15.99 29.20
N ASP A 431 11.85 -16.09 29.62
CA ASP A 431 11.47 -16.11 31.04
C ASP A 431 11.44 -17.54 31.63
N TYR A 432 11.16 -18.57 30.82
CA TYR A 432 10.92 -19.94 31.28
C TYR A 432 12.07 -20.92 31.01
N VAL A 433 12.97 -20.64 30.05
CA VAL A 433 14.01 -21.60 29.63
C VAL A 433 15.40 -21.09 30.02
N ASN A 434 15.95 -21.68 31.08
CA ASN A 434 17.36 -21.49 31.42
C ASN A 434 18.21 -22.51 30.63
N SER A 435 19.02 -22.01 29.69
CA SER A 435 19.88 -22.84 28.85
C SER A 435 20.87 -23.69 29.64
N SER A 436 21.40 -23.19 30.77
CA SER A 436 22.36 -23.94 31.59
C SER A 436 21.79 -25.26 32.13
N THR A 437 20.47 -25.31 32.38
CA THR A 437 19.74 -26.48 32.89
C THR A 437 18.69 -26.98 31.90
N TRP A 438 18.89 -26.75 30.60
CA TRP A 438 17.89 -27.09 29.58
C TRP A 438 17.72 -28.61 29.45
N SER A 439 16.52 -29.07 29.80
CA SER A 439 16.08 -30.44 29.55
C SER A 439 14.91 -30.45 28.57
N VAL A 440 14.77 -31.53 27.82
CA VAL A 440 13.66 -31.71 26.86
C VAL A 440 13.17 -33.14 27.00
N TYR A 441 11.92 -33.29 27.47
CA TYR A 441 11.33 -34.58 27.88
C TYR A 441 12.20 -35.33 28.92
N GLY A 442 12.74 -34.59 29.88
CA GLY A 442 13.62 -35.11 30.92
C GLY A 442 15.06 -35.41 30.50
N PHE A 443 15.37 -35.40 29.20
CA PHE A 443 16.75 -35.56 28.74
C PHE A 443 17.53 -34.25 28.90
N GLU A 444 18.69 -34.29 29.55
CA GLU A 444 19.59 -33.13 29.62
C GLU A 444 20.26 -32.92 28.26
N VAL A 445 19.96 -31.78 27.62
CA VAL A 445 20.51 -31.42 26.32
C VAL A 445 21.86 -30.75 26.51
N ASP A 446 22.89 -31.25 25.84
CA ASP A 446 24.23 -30.65 25.87
C ASP A 446 24.40 -29.59 24.77
N TYR A 447 24.02 -29.95 23.55
CA TYR A 447 23.95 -29.06 22.38
C TYR A 447 22.92 -29.63 21.40
N CYS A 448 22.67 -28.95 20.27
CA CYS A 448 21.86 -29.52 19.19
C CYS A 448 22.55 -29.46 17.83
N LEU A 449 22.20 -30.40 16.96
CA LEU A 449 22.54 -30.37 15.54
C LEU A 449 21.29 -29.90 14.78
N SER A 450 21.37 -28.73 14.16
CA SER A 450 20.27 -28.12 13.40
C SER A 450 20.47 -28.32 11.91
N GLU A 451 19.49 -28.90 11.22
CA GLU A 451 19.44 -28.95 9.76
C GLU A 451 19.17 -27.55 9.21
N LYS A 452 20.15 -26.98 8.53
CA LYS A 452 20.12 -25.68 7.87
C LYS A 452 19.79 -25.86 6.39
N LEU A 453 18.76 -25.15 5.94
CA LEU A 453 18.32 -25.11 4.56
C LEU A 453 18.61 -23.73 3.95
N PRO A 454 18.88 -23.63 2.63
CA PRO A 454 18.93 -22.34 1.95
C PRO A 454 17.54 -21.71 2.00
N GLY A 455 17.37 -20.63 2.78
CA GLY A 455 16.08 -19.99 2.99
C GLY A 455 15.38 -19.62 1.68
N GLN A 456 14.23 -20.27 1.41
CA GLN A 456 13.47 -20.07 0.17
C GLN A 456 12.30 -19.12 0.38
N CYS A 457 12.40 -17.95 -0.25
CA CYS A 457 11.29 -17.03 -0.40
C CYS A 457 10.72 -17.08 -1.81
N SER A 458 9.45 -16.71 -1.93
CA SER A 458 8.71 -16.65 -3.19
C SER A 458 8.13 -15.25 -3.36
N LEU A 459 8.35 -14.62 -4.52
CA LEU A 459 7.56 -13.47 -4.94
C LEU A 459 6.27 -13.98 -5.58
N ASN A 460 5.14 -13.60 -5.00
CA ASN A 460 3.83 -14.03 -5.45
C ASN A 460 3.04 -12.86 -6.02
N VAL A 461 2.12 -13.16 -6.94
CA VAL A 461 1.07 -12.24 -7.38
C VAL A 461 -0.30 -12.79 -7.03
N THR A 462 -1.09 -11.97 -6.34
CA THR A 462 -2.52 -12.20 -6.08
C THR A 462 -3.31 -11.88 -7.34
N VAL A 463 -3.64 -12.91 -8.13
CA VAL A 463 -4.22 -12.73 -9.48
C VAL A 463 -5.60 -12.07 -9.41
N SER A 464 -6.41 -12.40 -8.39
CA SER A 464 -7.71 -11.77 -8.16
C SER A 464 -7.62 -10.24 -7.96
N LEU A 465 -6.65 -9.76 -7.18
CA LEU A 465 -6.40 -8.33 -7.00
C LEU A 465 -5.85 -7.66 -8.26
N LEU A 466 -5.00 -8.36 -9.03
CA LEU A 466 -4.47 -7.85 -10.28
C LEU A 466 -5.57 -7.65 -11.33
N LEU A 467 -6.55 -8.55 -11.41
CA LEU A 467 -7.74 -8.39 -12.25
C LEU A 467 -8.56 -7.14 -11.87
N VAL A 468 -8.72 -6.87 -10.56
CA VAL A 468 -9.39 -5.65 -10.08
C VAL A 468 -8.64 -4.39 -10.51
N VAL A 469 -7.30 -4.38 -10.42
CA VAL A 469 -6.46 -3.27 -10.92
C VAL A 469 -6.62 -3.08 -12.43
N ILE A 470 -6.62 -4.17 -13.21
CA ILE A 470 -6.83 -4.14 -14.67
C ILE A 470 -8.19 -3.50 -15.02
N VAL A 471 -9.28 -3.90 -14.35
CA VAL A 471 -10.62 -3.34 -14.59
C VAL A 471 -10.67 -1.84 -14.29
N PHE A 472 -10.15 -1.39 -13.14
CA PHE A 472 -10.13 0.04 -12.81
C PHE A 472 -9.22 0.85 -13.73
N ASN A 473 -8.10 0.28 -14.19
CA ASN A 473 -7.19 0.94 -15.12
C ASN A 473 -7.78 1.03 -16.55
N LEU A 474 -8.56 0.03 -16.98
CA LEU A 474 -9.35 0.08 -18.21
C LEU A 474 -10.44 1.17 -18.14
N ILE A 475 -11.17 1.27 -17.03
CA ILE A 475 -12.17 2.35 -16.80
C ILE A 475 -11.51 3.73 -16.94
N LYS A 476 -10.33 3.92 -16.33
CA LYS A 476 -9.54 5.16 -16.46
C LYS A 476 -9.14 5.44 -17.91
N LEU A 477 -8.57 4.46 -18.61
CA LEU A 477 -8.14 4.61 -20.01
C LEU A 477 -9.32 5.04 -20.91
N VAL A 478 -10.46 4.34 -20.81
CA VAL A 478 -11.68 4.66 -21.56
C VAL A 478 -12.21 6.05 -21.19
N ALA A 479 -12.18 6.44 -19.91
CA ALA A 479 -12.66 7.75 -19.49
C ALA A 479 -11.76 8.91 -19.95
N ILE A 480 -10.43 8.73 -19.98
CA ILE A 480 -9.49 9.73 -20.50
C ILE A 480 -9.68 9.88 -22.03
N ILE A 481 -9.76 8.77 -22.77
CA ILE A 481 -10.03 8.79 -24.23
C ILE A 481 -11.38 9.49 -24.51
N SER A 482 -12.42 9.14 -23.75
CA SER A 482 -13.75 9.76 -23.86
C SER A 482 -13.72 11.27 -23.56
N THR A 483 -12.89 11.71 -22.61
CA THR A 483 -12.67 13.13 -22.32
C THR A 483 -12.10 13.85 -23.54
N ILE A 484 -11.05 13.30 -24.17
CA ILE A 484 -10.46 13.86 -25.39
C ILE A 484 -11.48 13.95 -26.53
N SER A 485 -12.28 12.90 -26.75
CA SER A 485 -13.26 12.87 -27.85
C SER A 485 -14.51 13.72 -27.63
N MET A 486 -14.87 14.01 -26.37
CA MET A 486 -16.08 14.74 -26.00
C MET A 486 -15.85 16.26 -25.87
N ILE A 487 -14.66 16.70 -25.46
CA ILE A 487 -14.33 18.11 -25.31
C ILE A 487 -13.93 18.68 -26.68
N ARG A 488 -14.87 19.40 -27.30
CA ARG A 488 -14.68 20.08 -28.60
C ARG A 488 -14.50 21.59 -28.49
N ASP A 489 -14.99 22.19 -27.40
CA ASP A 489 -14.75 23.59 -27.07
C ASP A 489 -13.31 23.75 -26.58
N ASN A 490 -12.80 24.98 -26.53
CA ASN A 490 -11.53 25.30 -25.84
C ASN A 490 -11.80 25.48 -24.33
N PRO A 491 -11.44 24.53 -23.46
CA PRO A 491 -11.60 24.68 -22.01
C PRO A 491 -10.51 25.60 -21.43
N LEU A 492 -10.89 26.47 -20.51
CA LEU A 492 -9.98 27.32 -19.76
C LEU A 492 -9.43 26.51 -18.56
N ILE A 493 -8.41 25.70 -18.83
CA ILE A 493 -7.85 24.76 -17.83
C ILE A 493 -6.88 25.46 -16.89
N THR A 494 -6.14 26.45 -17.39
CA THR A 494 -5.17 27.25 -16.65
C THR A 494 -5.56 28.72 -16.61
N ILE A 495 -4.95 29.48 -15.69
CA ILE A 495 -5.08 30.95 -15.65
C ILE A 495 -4.49 31.57 -16.95
N GLY A 496 -3.47 30.94 -17.55
CA GLY A 496 -2.90 31.38 -18.82
C GLY A 496 -3.90 31.31 -19.98
N ASP A 497 -4.67 30.21 -20.06
CA ASP A 497 -5.72 30.05 -21.08
C ASP A 497 -6.80 31.12 -20.94
N ALA A 498 -7.20 31.44 -19.71
CA ALA A 498 -8.13 32.54 -19.44
C ALA A 498 -7.55 33.89 -19.85
N VAL A 499 -6.34 34.25 -19.42
CA VAL A 499 -5.72 35.54 -19.78
C VAL A 499 -5.61 35.69 -21.30
N ALA A 500 -5.19 34.64 -22.02
CA ALA A 500 -5.16 34.66 -23.48
C ALA A 500 -6.56 34.87 -24.08
N SER A 501 -7.58 34.16 -23.57
CA SER A 501 -8.96 34.28 -24.07
C SER A 501 -9.62 35.61 -23.76
N PHE A 502 -9.37 36.22 -22.60
CA PHE A 502 -9.90 37.55 -22.22
C PHE A 502 -9.20 38.71 -22.94
N ILE A 503 -7.94 38.52 -23.36
CA ILE A 503 -7.22 39.49 -24.21
C ILE A 503 -7.73 39.43 -25.66
N GLN A 504 -8.05 38.23 -26.15
CA GLN A 504 -8.54 38.03 -27.52
C GLN A 504 -10.01 38.46 -27.70
N GLU A 505 -10.84 38.26 -26.69
CA GLU A 505 -12.27 38.62 -26.69
C GLU A 505 -12.64 39.21 -25.33
N GLU A 506 -13.03 40.49 -25.27
CA GLU A 506 -13.38 41.16 -24.01
C GLU A 506 -14.70 40.65 -23.42
N ASP A 507 -14.80 40.58 -22.08
CA ASP A 507 -16.08 40.32 -21.41
C ASP A 507 -16.81 41.62 -21.09
N VAL A 508 -17.76 41.96 -21.96
CA VAL A 508 -18.61 43.15 -21.84
C VAL A 508 -19.40 43.21 -20.53
N THR A 509 -19.69 42.07 -19.89
CA THR A 509 -20.41 42.03 -18.61
C THR A 509 -19.54 42.43 -17.42
N THR A 510 -18.21 42.40 -17.58
CA THR A 510 -17.21 42.80 -16.56
C THR A 510 -16.60 44.19 -16.82
N ARG A 511 -17.08 44.91 -17.83
CA ARG A 511 -16.58 46.24 -18.18
C ARG A 511 -16.73 47.21 -17.01
N GLY A 512 -15.61 47.83 -16.60
CA GLY A 512 -15.56 48.74 -15.46
C GLY A 512 -15.49 48.06 -14.08
N MET A 513 -15.39 46.73 -14.00
CA MET A 513 -15.31 45.98 -12.73
C MET A 513 -13.87 45.56 -12.35
N CYS A 514 -12.88 46.37 -12.73
CA CYS A 514 -11.46 46.09 -12.49
C CYS A 514 -11.17 45.91 -10.99
N LEU A 515 -10.33 44.92 -10.67
CA LEU A 515 -9.80 44.63 -9.32
C LEU A 515 -10.83 44.35 -8.22
N LEU A 516 -12.09 44.10 -8.57
CA LEU A 516 -13.08 43.60 -7.61
C LEU A 516 -12.68 42.23 -7.08
N SER A 517 -12.91 42.01 -5.80
CA SER A 517 -12.74 40.71 -5.17
C SER A 517 -13.98 39.84 -5.32
N ARG A 518 -13.81 38.54 -5.11
CA ARG A 518 -14.93 37.59 -5.01
C ARG A 518 -15.98 38.05 -4.00
N ASP A 519 -15.56 38.61 -2.87
CA ASP A 519 -16.47 38.98 -1.79
C ASP A 519 -17.34 40.19 -2.15
N ASP A 520 -16.81 41.14 -2.91
CA ASP A 520 -17.56 42.29 -3.44
C ASP A 520 -18.72 41.82 -4.34
N VAL A 521 -18.45 40.86 -5.23
CA VAL A 521 -19.44 40.23 -6.12
C VAL A 521 -20.46 39.39 -5.32
N VAL A 522 -19.99 38.58 -4.35
CA VAL A 522 -20.86 37.74 -3.50
C VAL A 522 -21.83 38.60 -2.68
N GLN A 523 -21.34 39.68 -2.06
CA GLN A 523 -22.17 40.56 -1.24
C GLN A 523 -23.26 41.23 -2.08
N GLN A 524 -22.93 41.76 -3.26
CA GLN A 524 -23.92 42.37 -4.15
C GLN A 524 -25.00 41.35 -4.59
N THR A 525 -24.61 40.11 -4.90
CA THR A 525 -25.56 39.05 -5.28
C THR A 525 -26.47 38.64 -4.12
N LYS A 526 -25.96 38.55 -2.88
CA LYS A 526 -26.78 38.32 -1.68
C LYS A 526 -27.76 39.48 -1.42
N GLN A 527 -27.30 40.71 -1.58
CA GLN A 527 -28.12 41.91 -1.38
C GLN A 527 -29.27 41.97 -2.41
N LYS A 528 -29.03 41.60 -3.67
CA LYS A 528 -30.07 41.42 -4.70
C LYS A 528 -31.10 40.35 -4.31
N SER A 529 -30.66 39.19 -3.81
CA SER A 529 -31.56 38.11 -3.37
C SER A 529 -32.51 38.57 -2.26
N LEU A 530 -31.97 39.20 -1.20
CA LEU A 530 -32.77 39.74 -0.09
C LEU A 530 -33.75 40.82 -0.55
N LEU A 531 -33.30 41.77 -1.38
CA LEU A 531 -34.17 42.81 -1.95
C LEU A 531 -35.26 42.25 -2.88
N SER A 532 -34.98 41.16 -3.60
CA SER A 532 -35.97 40.49 -4.46
C SER A 532 -37.07 39.79 -3.67
N HIS A 533 -36.75 39.24 -2.49
CA HIS A 533 -37.75 38.72 -1.55
C HIS A 533 -38.59 39.84 -0.93
N PHE A 534 -37.97 40.98 -0.59
CA PHE A 534 -38.66 42.10 0.04
C PHE A 534 -39.56 42.89 -0.94
N LYS A 535 -39.25 42.92 -2.23
CA LYS A 535 -40.00 43.64 -3.27
C LYS A 535 -41.22 42.90 -3.84
N ARG A 536 -41.66 41.78 -3.26
CA ARG A 536 -42.85 41.04 -3.76
C ARG A 536 -44.20 41.74 -3.49
N GLY A 537 -44.19 42.97 -2.95
CA GLY A 537 -45.39 43.72 -2.55
C GLY A 537 -45.50 45.17 -3.04
N SER A 538 -44.61 45.69 -3.90
CA SER A 538 -44.78 47.05 -4.44
C SER A 538 -44.23 47.24 -5.87
N THR A 539 -44.99 47.97 -6.68
CA THR A 539 -44.68 48.35 -8.05
C THR A 539 -43.61 49.45 -8.08
N ALA A 540 -42.34 49.05 -8.17
CA ALA A 540 -41.21 49.97 -8.26
C ALA A 540 -40.33 49.66 -9.48
N SER A 541 -40.36 50.59 -10.45
CA SER A 541 -39.38 50.93 -11.50
C SER A 541 -38.28 49.91 -11.89
N ARG A 542 -38.06 49.76 -13.21
CA ARG A 542 -36.86 49.15 -13.81
C ARG A 542 -35.60 49.96 -13.44
N GLY A 543 -35.11 49.77 -12.21
CA GLY A 543 -33.77 50.17 -11.82
C GLY A 543 -32.75 49.33 -12.59
N GLY A 544 -32.01 49.95 -13.50
CA GLY A 544 -30.92 49.32 -14.22
C GLY A 544 -29.84 48.79 -13.28
N PHE A 545 -29.02 47.88 -13.78
CA PHE A 545 -27.84 47.36 -13.10
C PHE A 545 -26.93 48.54 -12.72
N GLN A 546 -26.82 48.87 -11.42
CA GLN A 546 -25.70 49.70 -10.95
C GLN A 546 -24.42 48.85 -11.09
N PRO A 547 -23.47 49.23 -11.94
CA PRO A 547 -22.19 48.54 -12.01
C PRO A 547 -21.49 48.66 -10.65
N LEU A 548 -20.82 47.60 -10.21
CA LEU A 548 -19.86 47.77 -9.13
C LEU A 548 -18.74 48.68 -9.64
N SER A 549 -18.48 49.77 -8.92
CA SER A 549 -17.39 50.69 -9.25
C SER A 549 -16.05 49.93 -9.28
N PRO A 550 -15.14 50.25 -10.23
CA PRO A 550 -13.82 49.61 -10.25
C PRO A 550 -13.07 49.91 -8.96
N ARG A 551 -12.36 48.92 -8.44
CA ARG A 551 -11.51 49.10 -7.26
C ARG A 551 -10.17 49.71 -7.70
N PRO A 552 -9.67 50.78 -7.06
CA PRO A 552 -8.34 51.29 -7.34
C PRO A 552 -7.27 50.25 -6.97
N PHE A 553 -6.15 50.25 -7.71
CA PHE A 553 -5.01 49.41 -7.36
C PHE A 553 -4.27 50.00 -6.16
N GLU A 554 -4.30 49.27 -5.04
CA GLU A 554 -3.50 49.58 -3.85
C GLU A 554 -2.26 48.66 -3.83
N PRO A 555 -1.04 49.20 -4.02
CA PRO A 555 0.17 48.39 -3.97
C PRO A 555 0.38 47.81 -2.56
N SER A 556 0.41 46.49 -2.43
CA SER A 556 0.72 45.80 -1.17
C SER A 556 1.85 44.79 -1.36
N ILE A 557 2.91 44.91 -0.56
CA ILE A 557 4.02 43.95 -0.56
C ILE A 557 3.56 42.69 0.17
N ARG A 558 3.32 41.60 -0.58
CA ARG A 558 2.93 40.30 -0.02
C ARG A 558 4.05 39.28 -0.17
N ARG A 559 4.35 38.55 0.91
CA ARG A 559 5.26 37.40 0.90
C ARG A 559 4.57 36.17 0.29
N TYR A 560 5.32 35.27 -0.35
CA TYR A 560 4.79 34.10 -1.07
C TYR A 560 3.81 33.23 -0.25
N HIS A 561 3.99 33.08 1.06
CA HIS A 561 3.08 32.29 1.89
C HIS A 561 1.64 32.88 1.96
N HIS A 562 1.43 34.15 1.62
CA HIS A 562 0.10 34.75 1.49
C HIS A 562 -0.61 34.40 0.16
N ALA A 563 0.01 33.67 -0.76
CA ALA A 563 -0.59 33.26 -2.03
C ALA A 563 -1.77 32.27 -1.85
N ALA A 564 -1.79 31.52 -0.74
CA ALA A 564 -2.89 30.67 -0.33
C ALA A 564 -3.33 30.99 1.11
N SER A 565 -4.58 30.67 1.45
CA SER A 565 -5.07 30.84 2.83
C SER A 565 -4.38 29.85 3.77
N LYS A 566 -4.30 30.19 5.07
CA LYS A 566 -3.76 29.27 6.10
C LYS A 566 -4.44 27.89 6.06
N SER A 567 -5.75 27.86 5.87
CA SER A 567 -6.49 26.60 5.69
C SER A 567 -6.02 25.81 4.47
N ARG A 568 -5.81 26.44 3.30
CA ARG A 568 -5.28 25.75 2.12
C ARG A 568 -3.86 25.20 2.34
N TRP A 569 -2.99 25.95 3.03
CA TRP A 569 -1.67 25.46 3.42
C TRP A 569 -1.74 24.27 4.37
N ILE A 570 -2.59 24.34 5.41
CA ILE A 570 -2.79 23.23 6.36
C ILE A 570 -3.33 22.00 5.63
N THR A 571 -4.36 22.16 4.80
CA THR A 571 -4.94 21.05 4.01
C THR A 571 -3.95 20.44 3.02
N ALA A 572 -3.06 21.24 2.42
CA ALA A 572 -2.01 20.76 1.51
C ALA A 572 -0.76 20.21 2.21
N LEU A 573 -0.69 20.29 3.55
CA LEU A 573 0.35 19.67 4.38
C LEU A 573 -0.19 18.47 5.18
N ALA A 574 -1.51 18.30 5.24
CA ALA A 574 -2.22 17.22 5.91
C ALA A 574 -2.82 16.16 4.95
N LEU A 575 -2.75 16.44 3.64
CA LEU A 575 -2.98 15.51 2.53
C LEU A 575 -1.64 15.22 1.84
#